data_AF-A0A2V7JG14-F1
#
_entry.id   AF-A0A2V7JG14-F1
#
_cell.length_a   1.000
_cell.length_b   1.000
_cell.length_c   1.000
_cell.angle_alpha   90.00
_cell.angle_beta   90.00
_cell.angle_gamma   90.00
#
_symmetry.space_group_name_H-M   'P 1'
#
loop_
_entity.id
_entity.type
_entity.pdbx_description
1 polymer ?
#
loop_
_entity_poly.entity_id
_entity_poly.type
_entity_poly.pdbx_seq_one_letter_code
_entity_poly.pdbx_strand_id
1 'polypeptide(L)'
;MSRRVVLVLTFVAAPAVAQRLPARIAAAPDGTVRMSFPARPAVCGNGRDIIAFDCSGGKCGRHTIMFDGRFEGDEVEYDCEPGPVRVSLTVRKGAVQSLRTYVGGRWAIPVGPGITDLGMV
;
A
#
# COMPACT_ATOMS: atom_id res chain seq x y z
N MET A 1 5.69 29.40 -57.66
CA MET A 1 6.14 29.62 -56.27
C MET A 1 5.14 28.95 -55.32
N SER A 2 5.37 27.70 -54.93
CA SER A 2 4.44 26.96 -54.05
C SER A 2 4.86 27.08 -52.59
N ARG A 3 4.04 27.77 -51.80
CA ARG A 3 4.28 28.09 -50.39
C ARG A 3 3.86 26.89 -49.53
N ARG A 4 4.84 26.14 -49.00
CA ARG A 4 4.60 25.04 -48.06
C ARG A 4 4.25 25.63 -46.69
N VAL A 5 3.05 25.33 -46.19
CA VAL A 5 2.63 25.67 -44.83
C VAL A 5 3.06 24.53 -43.92
N VAL A 6 3.94 24.82 -42.95
CA VAL A 6 4.37 23.87 -41.92
C VAL A 6 3.46 24.08 -40.70
N LEU A 7 2.66 23.06 -40.39
CA LEU A 7 1.82 23.04 -39.19
C LEU A 7 2.68 22.61 -38.00
N VAL A 8 3.00 23.53 -37.10
CA VAL A 8 3.74 23.24 -35.87
C VAL A 8 2.72 22.74 -34.84
N LEU A 9 2.72 21.42 -34.56
CA LEU A 9 1.98 20.86 -33.43
C LEU A 9 2.73 21.19 -32.14
N THR A 10 2.29 22.20 -31.41
CA THR A 10 2.73 22.44 -30.03
C THR A 10 2.07 21.40 -29.12
N PHE A 11 2.83 20.38 -28.73
CA PHE A 11 2.46 19.46 -27.66
C PHE A 11 2.46 20.23 -26.34
N VAL A 12 1.29 20.68 -25.89
CA VAL A 12 1.13 21.21 -24.54
C VAL A 12 1.26 20.03 -23.59
N ALA A 13 2.44 19.86 -22.98
CA ALA A 13 2.62 18.98 -21.85
C ALA A 13 1.77 19.53 -20.69
N ALA A 14 0.55 19.01 -20.55
CA ALA A 14 -0.27 19.29 -19.38
C ALA A 14 0.54 18.89 -18.15
N PRO A 15 0.59 19.72 -17.09
CA PRO A 15 1.26 19.32 -15.87
C PRO A 15 0.53 18.07 -15.38
N ALA A 16 1.25 16.97 -15.24
CA ALA A 16 0.77 15.83 -14.49
C ALA A 16 0.62 16.33 -13.05
N VAL A 17 -0.55 16.91 -12.74
CA VAL A 17 -0.97 17.15 -11.36
C VAL A 17 -0.84 15.78 -10.72
N ALA A 18 0.17 15.59 -9.89
CA ALA A 18 0.36 14.38 -9.12
C ALA A 18 -1.00 14.07 -8.50
N GLN A 19 -1.69 13.07 -9.05
CA GLN A 19 -3.05 12.79 -8.65
C GLN A 19 -2.97 12.43 -7.17
N ARG A 20 -3.54 13.29 -6.32
CA ARG A 20 -3.48 13.09 -4.87
C ARG A 20 -4.03 11.69 -4.56
N LEU A 21 -3.43 11.01 -3.59
CA LEU A 21 -3.80 9.63 -3.25
C LEU A 21 -5.32 9.41 -3.11
N PRO A 22 -6.10 10.30 -2.45
CA PRO A 22 -7.55 10.15 -2.38
C PRO A 22 -8.25 10.15 -3.75
N ALA A 23 -7.79 10.98 -4.69
CA ALA A 23 -8.35 11.03 -6.04
C ALA A 23 -8.04 9.75 -6.82
N ARG A 24 -6.84 9.17 -6.64
CA ARG A 24 -6.46 7.89 -7.26
C ARG A 24 -7.30 6.74 -6.70
N ILE A 25 -7.55 6.73 -5.39
CA ILE A 25 -8.39 5.72 -4.73
C ILE A 25 -9.85 5.85 -5.21
N ALA A 26 -10.39 7.07 -5.26
CA ALA A 26 -11.77 7.31 -5.68
C ALA A 26 -12.02 7.03 -7.17
N ALA A 27 -10.99 7.18 -8.02
CA ALA A 27 -11.05 6.86 -9.44
C ALA A 27 -10.82 5.37 -9.76
N ALA A 28 -10.41 4.56 -8.78
CA ALA A 28 -10.21 3.13 -9.01
C ALA A 28 -11.56 2.44 -9.25
N PRO A 29 -11.61 1.41 -10.13
CA PRO A 29 -12.78 0.56 -10.27
C PRO A 29 -13.20 -0.07 -8.95
N ASP A 30 -14.48 -0.44 -8.86
CA ASP A 30 -14.99 -1.24 -7.75
C ASP A 30 -14.15 -2.52 -7.60
N GLY A 31 -13.48 -2.66 -6.47
CA GLY A 31 -12.55 -3.77 -6.26
C GLY A 31 -11.69 -3.59 -5.03
N THR A 32 -10.52 -4.22 -5.08
CA THR A 32 -9.46 -4.04 -4.11
C THR A 32 -8.47 -3.01 -4.63
N VAL A 33 -8.17 -1.99 -3.83
CA VAL A 33 -7.07 -1.05 -4.10
C VAL A 33 -5.92 -1.35 -3.14
N ARG A 34 -4.73 -1.61 -3.69
CA ARG A 34 -3.52 -1.88 -2.91
C ARG A 34 -2.55 -0.73 -3.01
N MET A 35 -1.84 -0.45 -1.92
CA MET A 35 -0.76 0.52 -1.89
C MET A 35 0.26 0.14 -0.83
N SER A 36 1.47 0.66 -0.93
CA SER A 36 2.53 0.47 0.06
C SER A 36 3.21 1.79 0.40
N PHE A 37 3.69 1.94 1.63
CA PHE A 37 4.52 3.09 2.02
C PHE A 37 5.59 2.65 3.03
N PRO A 38 6.70 3.38 3.18
CA PRO A 38 7.74 3.04 4.15
C PRO A 38 7.19 3.01 5.57
N ALA A 39 7.46 1.92 6.30
CA ALA A 39 7.16 1.87 7.73
C ALA A 39 8.07 2.85 8.50
N ARG A 40 7.60 3.28 9.67
CA ARG A 40 8.45 4.03 10.61
C ARG A 40 9.57 3.11 11.11
N PRO A 41 10.73 3.66 11.48
CA PRO A 41 11.74 2.90 12.23
C PRO A 41 11.11 2.21 13.45
N ALA A 42 11.62 1.04 13.80
CA ALA A 42 11.13 0.21 14.91
C ALA A 42 9.70 -0.35 14.76
N VAL A 43 9.12 -0.30 13.55
CA VAL A 43 7.90 -1.03 13.20
C VAL A 43 8.25 -2.24 12.34
N CYS A 44 7.75 -3.41 12.71
CA CYS A 44 7.85 -4.63 11.91
C CYS A 44 6.56 -5.45 12.00
N GLY A 45 6.47 -6.49 11.18
CA GLY A 45 5.36 -7.42 11.22
C GLY A 45 5.71 -8.72 10.51
N ASN A 46 4.84 -9.70 10.66
CA ASN A 46 4.99 -11.01 10.01
C ASN A 46 4.39 -11.07 8.59
N GLY A 47 3.95 -9.91 8.06
CA GLY A 47 3.30 -9.82 6.75
C GLY A 47 1.86 -10.35 6.69
N ARG A 48 1.24 -10.73 7.81
CA ARG A 48 -0.09 -11.35 7.83
C ARG A 48 -1.07 -10.68 8.79
N ASP A 49 -0.75 -10.67 10.07
CA ASP A 49 -1.70 -10.37 11.14
C ASP A 49 -1.09 -9.68 12.37
N ILE A 50 0.24 -9.67 12.47
CA ILE A 50 0.97 -9.04 13.57
C ILE A 50 1.70 -7.79 13.08
N ILE A 51 1.52 -6.69 13.83
CA ILE A 51 2.31 -5.47 13.70
C ILE A 51 2.87 -5.13 15.08
N ALA A 52 4.18 -5.06 15.19
CA ALA A 52 4.87 -4.68 16.41
C ALA A 52 5.50 -3.29 16.29
N PHE A 53 5.54 -2.59 17.42
CA PHE A 53 6.17 -1.29 17.56
C PHE A 53 7.29 -1.35 18.59
N ASP A 54 8.09 -0.27 18.64
CA ASP A 54 9.15 -0.06 19.62
C ASP A 54 10.21 -1.17 19.63
N CYS A 55 10.49 -1.73 18.45
CA CYS A 55 11.53 -2.74 18.26
C CYS A 55 12.94 -2.16 18.42
N SER A 56 13.70 -2.70 19.37
CA SER A 56 15.11 -2.33 19.58
C SER A 56 15.94 -3.55 20.00
N GLY A 57 17.14 -3.69 19.43
CA GLY A 57 18.08 -4.75 19.79
C GLY A 57 17.55 -6.18 19.61
N GLY A 58 16.69 -6.41 18.61
CA GLY A 58 16.08 -7.72 18.34
C GLY A 58 14.89 -8.07 19.24
N LYS A 59 14.44 -7.16 20.11
CA LYS A 59 13.24 -7.33 20.93
C LYS A 59 12.12 -6.45 20.43
N CYS A 60 10.95 -7.04 20.22
CA CYS A 60 9.75 -6.38 19.74
C CYS A 60 8.57 -6.69 20.67
N GLY A 61 7.55 -5.84 20.67
CA GLY A 61 6.26 -6.21 21.25
C GLY A 61 5.95 -5.68 22.65
N ARG A 62 6.56 -4.55 23.05
CA ARG A 62 5.93 -3.73 24.11
C ARG A 62 4.55 -3.24 23.70
N HIS A 63 4.38 -2.96 22.40
CA HIS A 63 3.10 -2.66 21.78
C HIS A 63 2.95 -3.50 20.52
N THR A 64 1.91 -4.33 20.47
CA THR A 64 1.62 -5.21 19.33
C THR A 64 0.14 -5.10 18.98
N ILE A 65 -0.16 -5.00 17.68
CA ILE A 65 -1.51 -5.12 17.13
C ILE A 65 -1.65 -6.51 16.50
N MET A 66 -2.75 -7.19 16.80
CA MET A 66 -3.11 -8.50 16.25
C MET A 66 -4.50 -8.43 15.62
N PHE A 67 -4.66 -8.97 14.42
CA PHE A 67 -5.93 -8.88 13.69
C PHE A 67 -6.78 -10.17 13.71
N ASP A 68 -6.24 -11.32 14.11
CA ASP A 68 -6.92 -12.63 13.99
C ASP A 68 -6.85 -13.59 15.20
N GLY A 69 -6.28 -13.21 16.35
CA GLY A 69 -6.42 -13.98 17.59
C GLY A 69 -5.15 -14.02 18.45
N ARG A 70 -5.33 -14.40 19.73
CA ARG A 70 -4.33 -14.34 20.82
C ARG A 70 -3.05 -15.12 20.51
N PHE A 71 -1.93 -14.56 20.98
CA PHE A 71 -0.75 -15.35 21.36
C PHE A 71 -1.16 -16.40 22.39
N GLU A 72 -1.06 -17.69 22.05
CA GLU A 72 -0.69 -18.66 23.08
C GLU A 72 0.77 -18.37 23.42
N GLY A 73 1.00 -18.00 24.67
CA GLY A 73 2.24 -17.39 25.11
C GLY A 73 3.48 -18.24 24.86
N ASP A 74 4.57 -17.51 24.62
CA ASP A 74 5.89 -17.76 25.21
C ASP A 74 6.72 -18.95 24.70
N GLU A 75 6.20 -19.81 23.83
CA GLU A 75 7.03 -20.90 23.27
C GLU A 75 7.88 -20.48 22.07
N VAL A 76 7.43 -19.50 21.26
CA VAL A 76 8.11 -19.11 20.02
C VAL A 76 8.04 -17.59 19.79
N GLU A 77 9.19 -16.97 19.51
CA GLU A 77 9.27 -15.60 19.02
C GLU A 77 8.74 -15.55 17.57
N TYR A 78 7.89 -14.59 17.23
CA TYR A 78 7.41 -14.42 15.86
C TYR A 78 8.45 -13.70 15.01
N ASP A 79 8.57 -14.08 13.74
CA ASP A 79 9.46 -13.41 12.78
C ASP A 79 8.94 -12.00 12.49
N CYS A 80 9.42 -11.03 13.28
CA CYS A 80 9.09 -9.62 13.13
C CYS A 80 10.05 -8.95 12.15
N GLU A 81 9.65 -8.94 10.88
CA GLU A 81 10.51 -8.45 9.80
C GLU A 81 10.23 -6.98 9.47
N PRO A 82 11.27 -6.12 9.42
CA PRO A 82 11.12 -4.78 8.86
C PRO A 82 10.64 -4.84 7.41
N GLY A 83 9.77 -3.92 7.03
CA GLY A 83 9.31 -3.84 5.65
C GLY A 83 8.32 -2.71 5.44
N PRO A 84 7.88 -2.47 4.19
CA PRO A 84 6.89 -1.46 3.93
C PRO A 84 5.57 -1.83 4.61
N VAL A 85 4.82 -0.80 5.00
CA VAL A 85 3.42 -0.96 5.32
C VAL A 85 2.67 -1.17 4.02
N ARG A 86 1.83 -2.20 3.98
CA ARG A 86 0.99 -2.57 2.85
C ARG A 86 -0.46 -2.38 3.27
N VAL A 87 -1.24 -1.72 2.43
CA VAL A 87 -2.65 -1.43 2.68
C VAL A 87 -3.50 -2.00 1.57
N SER A 88 -4.54 -2.71 1.95
CA SER A 88 -5.58 -3.25 1.06
C SER A 88 -6.91 -2.60 1.41
N LEU A 89 -7.48 -1.86 0.46
CA LEU A 89 -8.75 -1.18 0.59
C LEU A 89 -9.80 -1.90 -0.24
N THR A 90 -11.01 -2.08 0.30
CA THR A 90 -12.18 -2.41 -0.53
C THR A 90 -12.85 -1.11 -0.95
N VAL A 91 -12.88 -0.82 -2.25
CA VAL A 91 -13.48 0.39 -2.81
C VAL A 91 -14.77 0.05 -3.56
N ARG A 92 -15.82 0.82 -3.32
CA ARG A 92 -17.12 0.74 -4.01
C ARG A 92 -17.65 2.14 -4.27
N LYS A 93 -18.03 2.45 -5.51
CA LYS A 93 -18.55 3.75 -5.93
C LYS A 93 -17.63 4.91 -5.51
N GLY A 94 -16.31 4.70 -5.58
CA GLY A 94 -15.29 5.68 -5.18
C GLY A 94 -15.11 5.87 -3.67
N ALA A 95 -15.80 5.08 -2.82
CA ALA A 95 -15.68 5.15 -1.37
C ALA A 95 -14.98 3.89 -0.80
N VAL A 96 -14.14 4.09 0.22
CA VAL A 96 -13.51 2.98 0.97
C VAL A 96 -14.51 2.38 1.94
N GLN A 97 -14.80 1.09 1.80
CA GLN A 97 -15.71 0.35 2.68
C GLN A 97 -14.98 -0.43 3.78
N SER A 98 -13.76 -0.89 3.50
CA SER A 98 -12.92 -1.59 4.48
C SER A 98 -11.45 -1.38 4.16
N LEU A 99 -10.62 -1.50 5.21
CA LEU A 99 -9.18 -1.34 5.13
C LEU A 99 -8.51 -2.45 5.94
N ARG A 100 -7.44 -3.02 5.39
CA ARG A 100 -6.53 -3.92 6.10
C ARG A 100 -5.09 -3.49 5.88
N THR A 101 -4.33 -3.50 6.96
CA THR A 101 -2.92 -3.09 6.98
C THR A 101 -2.04 -4.28 7.35
N TYR A 102 -0.88 -4.35 6.70
CA TYR A 102 0.15 -5.34 6.94
C TYR A 102 1.50 -4.65 7.00
N VAL A 103 2.47 -5.21 7.72
CA VAL A 103 3.87 -4.76 7.70
C VAL A 103 4.74 -5.95 7.36
N GLY A 104 5.69 -5.75 6.45
CA GLY A 104 6.54 -6.84 5.97
C GLY A 104 5.79 -7.79 5.02
N GLY A 105 6.41 -8.94 4.72
CA GLY A 105 5.88 -9.95 3.80
C GLY A 105 5.75 -9.50 2.35
N ARG A 106 4.85 -10.15 1.60
CA ARG A 106 4.53 -9.85 0.19
C ARG A 106 3.04 -10.12 -0.08
N TRP A 107 2.49 -9.50 -1.12
CA TRP A 107 1.13 -9.84 -1.56
C TRP A 107 1.06 -11.31 -1.97
N ALA A 108 0.21 -12.09 -1.30
CA ALA A 108 0.05 -13.52 -1.60
C ALA A 108 -0.63 -13.74 -2.96
N ILE A 109 -1.55 -12.85 -3.34
CA ILE A 109 -2.28 -12.90 -4.60
C ILE A 109 -1.63 -11.88 -5.55
N PRO A 110 -1.15 -12.29 -6.74
CA PRO A 110 -0.65 -11.36 -7.76
C PRO A 110 -1.72 -10.34 -8.18
N VAL A 111 -1.29 -9.28 -8.86
CA VAL A 111 -2.25 -8.35 -9.50
C VAL A 111 -3.07 -9.10 -10.55
N GLY A 112 -4.37 -8.82 -10.59
CA GLY A 112 -5.34 -9.52 -11.43
C GLY A 112 -6.68 -8.77 -11.49
N PRO A 113 -7.71 -9.34 -12.14
CA PRO A 113 -9.00 -8.69 -12.28
C PRO A 113 -9.59 -8.24 -10.94
N GLY A 114 -10.09 -6.99 -10.89
CA GLY A 114 -10.65 -6.41 -9.67
C GLY A 114 -9.63 -5.94 -8.63
N ILE A 115 -8.32 -5.97 -8.95
CA ILE A 115 -7.26 -5.40 -8.11
C ILE A 115 -6.62 -4.22 -8.85
N THR A 116 -6.63 -3.05 -8.22
CA THR A 116 -5.85 -1.88 -8.65
C THR A 116 -4.67 -1.71 -7.70
N ASP A 117 -3.46 -1.85 -8.20
CA ASP A 117 -2.25 -1.60 -7.41
C ASP A 117 -1.72 -0.19 -7.69
N LEU A 118 -1.74 0.65 -6.66
CA LEU A 118 -1.22 2.01 -6.70
C LEU A 118 0.29 2.07 -6.49
N GLY A 119 0.92 0.93 -6.16
CA GLY A 119 2.35 0.81 -5.90
C GLY A 119 2.77 1.45 -4.59
N MET A 120 4.02 1.93 -4.56
CA MET A 120 4.53 2.73 -3.45
C MET A 120 3.98 4.16 -3.56
N VAL A 121 3.52 4.73 -2.44
CA VAL A 121 2.85 6.04 -2.36
C VAL A 121 3.45 6.96 -1.30
#